data_AF-A0A178HY89-F1
#
_entry.id   AF-A0A178HY89-F1
#
_cell.length_a   1.000
_cell.length_b   1.000
_cell.length_c   1.000
_cell.angle_alpha   90.00
_cell.angle_beta   90.00
_cell.angle_gamma   90.00
#
_symmetry.space_group_name_H-M   'P 1'
#
loop_
_entity.id
_entity.type
_entity.pdbx_description
1 polymer ?
#
loop_
_entity_poly.entity_id
_entity_poly.type
_entity_poly.pdbx_seq_one_letter_code
_entity_poly.pdbx_strand_id
1 'polypeptide(L)'
;MIEHHTSRRARALKRDRDRSQNLRNRKKEKKAPSTHALNRAIAHTFMLELKAQRALGTKVADANISAQKVLSGALAYLTEGMHGANSYATQQVRNALVQRVARDAPKPDDD
;
A
#
# COMPACT_ATOMS: atom_id res chain seq x y z
N MET A 1 -41.47 -25.55 -7.04
CA MET A 1 -40.24 -24.74 -6.90
C MET A 1 -40.64 -23.29 -7.12
N ILE A 2 -40.47 -22.42 -6.12
CA ILE A 2 -40.84 -21.00 -6.26
C ILE A 2 -39.63 -20.27 -6.83
N GLU A 3 -39.71 -19.90 -8.10
CA GLU A 3 -38.72 -19.04 -8.76
C GLU A 3 -38.78 -17.65 -8.14
N HIS A 4 -37.82 -17.32 -7.28
CA HIS A 4 -37.68 -15.96 -6.76
C HIS A 4 -37.13 -15.05 -7.85
N HIS A 5 -38.03 -14.43 -8.64
CA HIS A 5 -37.67 -13.32 -9.51
C HIS A 5 -37.26 -12.12 -8.65
N THR A 6 -35.97 -12.01 -8.37
CA THR A 6 -35.41 -10.83 -7.71
C THR A 6 -35.72 -9.58 -8.56
N SER A 7 -36.32 -8.58 -7.93
CA SER A 7 -36.67 -7.31 -8.56
C SER A 7 -35.45 -6.72 -9.31
N ARG A 8 -35.69 -5.91 -10.35
CA ARG A 8 -34.61 -5.30 -11.15
C ARG A 8 -33.54 -4.62 -10.27
N ARG A 9 -33.99 -3.97 -9.19
CA ARG A 9 -33.16 -3.34 -8.17
C ARG A 9 -32.31 -4.34 -7.37
N ALA A 10 -32.89 -5.47 -6.95
CA ALA A 10 -32.15 -6.52 -6.25
C ALA A 10 -31.06 -7.16 -7.14
N ARG A 11 -31.33 -7.35 -8.43
CA ARG A 11 -30.33 -7.82 -9.41
C ARG A 11 -29.18 -6.84 -9.61
N ALA A 12 -29.47 -5.54 -9.66
CA ALA A 12 -28.46 -4.49 -9.76
C ALA A 12 -27.54 -4.44 -8.52
N LEU A 13 -28.14 -4.45 -7.32
CA LEU A 13 -27.39 -4.47 -6.05
C LEU A 13 -26.49 -5.70 -5.91
N LYS A 14 -26.97 -6.87 -6.35
CA LYS A 14 -26.15 -8.10 -6.38
C LYS A 14 -24.95 -7.94 -7.32
N ARG A 15 -25.14 -7.42 -8.54
CA ARG A 15 -24.05 -7.19 -9.49
C ARG A 15 -22.99 -6.24 -8.95
N ASP A 16 -23.38 -5.15 -8.28
CA ASP A 16 -22.43 -4.21 -7.69
C ASP A 16 -21.66 -4.82 -6.51
N ARG A 17 -22.33 -5.63 -5.69
CA ARG A 17 -21.70 -6.39 -4.62
C ARG A 17 -20.70 -7.40 -5.19
N ASP A 18 -21.08 -8.17 -6.20
CA ASP A 18 -20.23 -9.15 -6.86
C ASP A 18 -19.03 -8.47 -7.55
N ARG A 19 -19.24 -7.31 -8.19
CA ARG A 19 -18.16 -6.50 -8.78
C ARG A 19 -17.17 -6.03 -7.71
N SER A 20 -17.67 -5.54 -6.58
CA SER A 20 -16.85 -5.10 -5.45
C SER A 20 -16.08 -6.26 -4.81
N GLN A 21 -16.72 -7.42 -4.68
CA GLN A 21 -16.08 -8.63 -4.15
C GLN A 21 -15.02 -9.17 -5.11
N ASN A 22 -15.29 -9.19 -6.42
CA ASN A 22 -14.32 -9.58 -7.44
C ASN A 22 -13.12 -8.63 -7.49
N LEU A 23 -13.32 -7.33 -7.31
CA LEU A 23 -12.23 -6.36 -7.16
C LEU A 23 -11.38 -6.65 -5.91
N ARG A 24 -12.00 -7.02 -4.79
CA ARG A 24 -11.29 -7.42 -3.57
C ARG A 24 -10.53 -8.73 -3.76
N ASN A 25 -11.15 -9.73 -4.36
CA ASN A 25 -10.52 -11.03 -4.64
C ASN A 25 -9.33 -10.85 -5.59
N ARG A 26 -9.47 -10.12 -6.69
CA ARG A 26 -8.35 -9.78 -7.60
C ARG A 26 -7.21 -9.06 -6.88
N LYS A 27 -7.53 -8.16 -5.94
CA LYS A 27 -6.51 -7.48 -5.12
C LYS A 27 -5.81 -8.44 -4.14
N LYS A 28 -6.55 -9.39 -3.54
CA LYS A 28 -5.98 -10.45 -2.68
C LYS A 28 -5.11 -11.43 -3.48
N GLU A 29 -5.58 -11.86 -4.65
CA GLU A 29 -4.89 -12.80 -5.55
C GLU A 29 -3.60 -12.22 -6.12
N LYS A 30 -3.56 -10.91 -6.40
CA LYS A 30 -2.35 -10.25 -6.91
C LYS A 30 -1.17 -10.30 -5.93
N LYS A 31 -1.39 -10.65 -4.65
CA LYS A 31 -0.37 -10.68 -3.59
C LYS A 31 0.50 -9.40 -3.54
N ALA A 32 0.02 -8.29 -4.09
CA ALA A 32 0.75 -7.04 -4.11
C ALA A 32 0.37 -6.22 -2.86
N PRO A 33 1.31 -5.47 -2.27
CA PRO A 33 0.99 -4.62 -1.14
C PRO A 33 -0.02 -3.55 -1.54
N SER A 34 -1.02 -3.35 -0.69
CA SER A 34 -1.98 -2.26 -0.87
C SER A 34 -1.32 -0.90 -0.65
N THR A 35 -1.92 0.17 -1.19
CA THR A 35 -1.49 1.55 -0.93
C THR A 35 -1.39 1.87 0.56
N HIS A 36 -2.32 1.37 1.35
CA HIS A 36 -2.31 1.56 2.81
C HIS A 36 -1.11 0.84 3.45
N ALA A 37 -0.82 -0.39 3.04
CA ALA A 37 0.33 -1.15 3.54
C ALA A 37 1.66 -0.46 3.17
N LEU A 38 1.79 0.06 1.94
CA LEU A 38 2.95 0.83 1.49
C LEU A 38 3.15 2.08 2.34
N ASN A 39 2.11 2.91 2.50
CA ASN A 39 2.21 4.15 3.28
C ASN A 39 2.56 3.86 4.75
N ARG A 40 1.98 2.80 5.33
CA ARG A 40 2.28 2.38 6.70
C ARG A 40 3.75 1.95 6.84
N ALA A 41 4.28 1.18 5.88
CA ALA A 41 5.68 0.77 5.88
C ALA A 41 6.62 1.98 5.80
N ILE A 42 6.36 2.90 4.87
CA ILE A 42 7.14 4.14 4.71
C ILE A 42 7.12 4.98 5.99
N ALA A 43 5.93 5.23 6.55
CA ALA A 43 5.77 6.02 7.77
C ALA A 43 6.49 5.36 8.96
N HIS A 44 6.37 4.04 9.09
CA HIS A 44 7.06 3.30 10.15
C HIS A 44 8.58 3.44 10.05
N THR A 45 9.16 3.22 8.86
CA THR A 45 10.60 3.36 8.65
C THR A 45 11.07 4.81 8.86
N PHE A 46 10.30 5.80 8.40
CA PHE A 46 10.60 7.20 8.65
C PHE A 46 10.65 7.52 10.15
N MET A 47 9.69 7.02 10.92
CA MET A 47 9.65 7.19 12.38
C MET A 47 10.82 6.48 13.09
N LEU A 48 11.25 5.31 12.59
CA LEU A 48 12.44 4.63 13.11
C LEU A 48 13.71 5.44 12.88
N GLU A 49 13.88 6.02 11.69
CA GLU A 49 15.03 6.88 11.37
C GLU A 49 15.02 8.16 12.21
N LEU A 50 13.86 8.81 12.36
CA LEU A 50 13.71 9.94 13.29
C LEU A 50 14.11 9.56 14.71
N LYS A 51 13.66 8.40 15.20
CA LYS A 51 14.00 7.92 16.55
C LYS A 51 15.51 7.68 16.69
N ALA A 52 16.15 7.11 15.67
CA ALA A 52 17.60 6.89 15.67
C ALA A 52 18.37 8.22 15.72
N GLN A 53 17.98 9.22 14.93
CA GLN A 53 18.63 10.54 14.97
C GLN A 53 18.41 11.29 16.29
N ARG A 54 17.22 11.16 16.89
CA ARG A 54 16.97 11.68 18.23
C ARG A 54 17.82 11.00 19.30
N ALA A 55 18.08 9.70 19.17
CA ALA A 55 18.98 8.99 20.08
C ALA A 55 20.43 9.50 19.99
N LEU A 56 20.82 10.08 18.85
CA LEU A 56 22.10 10.77 18.65
C LEU A 56 22.07 12.24 19.11
N GLY A 57 20.98 12.70 19.72
CA GLY A 57 20.81 14.08 20.17
C GLY A 57 20.40 15.08 19.07
N THR A 58 20.08 14.61 17.86
CA THR A 58 19.65 15.49 16.75
C THR A 58 18.21 15.95 16.98
N LYS A 59 17.95 17.25 16.82
CA LYS A 59 16.58 17.79 16.84
C LYS A 59 15.83 17.37 15.58
N VAL A 60 14.51 17.28 15.67
CA VAL A 60 13.66 16.88 14.51
C VAL A 60 13.80 17.84 13.34
N ALA A 61 13.96 19.14 13.59
CA ALA A 61 14.14 20.14 12.54
C ALA A 61 15.46 19.98 11.77
N ASP A 62 16.49 19.42 12.42
CA ASP A 62 17.82 19.22 11.86
C ASP A 62 18.01 17.79 11.33
N ALA A 63 16.96 16.96 11.40
CA ALA A 63 17.01 15.56 11.05
C ALA A 63 17.11 15.38 9.53
N ASN A 64 18.27 14.94 9.03
CA ASN A 64 18.46 14.62 7.63
C ASN A 64 18.13 13.15 7.35
N ILE A 65 16.91 12.88 6.89
CA ILE A 65 16.45 11.52 6.60
C ILE A 65 16.50 11.26 5.10
N SER A 66 17.37 10.33 4.70
CA SER A 66 17.47 9.90 3.30
C SER A 66 16.23 9.14 2.85
N ALA A 67 15.58 9.62 1.79
CA ALA A 67 14.45 8.93 1.15
C ALA A 67 14.82 7.50 0.70
N GLN A 68 16.05 7.28 0.22
CA GLN A 68 16.53 5.95 -0.17
C GLN A 68 16.56 4.99 1.02
N LYS A 69 17.00 5.47 2.19
CA LYS A 69 17.02 4.67 3.41
C LYS A 69 15.61 4.31 3.88
N VAL A 70 14.68 5.27 3.81
CA VAL A 70 13.26 5.06 4.12
C VAL A 70 12.63 4.03 3.19
N LEU A 71 12.84 4.14 1.87
CA LEU A 71 12.30 3.19 0.90
C LEU A 71 12.89 1.79 1.08
N SER A 72 14.18 1.69 1.41
CA SER A 72 14.85 0.41 1.64
C SER A 72 14.33 -0.28 2.90
N GLY A 73 14.14 0.46 4.00
CA GLY A 73 13.54 -0.10 5.21
C GLY A 73 12.05 -0.40 5.04
N ALA A 74 11.30 0.35 4.23
CA ALA A 74 9.92 0.04 3.91
C ALA A 74 9.80 -1.25 3.09
N LEU A 75 10.74 -1.49 2.17
CA LEU A 75 10.86 -2.76 1.45
C LEU A 75 11.11 -3.91 2.41
N ALA A 76 12.11 -3.80 3.30
CA ALA A 76 12.41 -4.81 4.32
C ALA A 76 11.19 -5.10 5.22
N TYR A 77 10.52 -4.04 5.71
CA TYR A 77 9.32 -4.15 6.53
C TYR A 77 8.20 -4.98 5.88
N LEU A 78 8.03 -4.85 4.56
CA LEU A 78 7.00 -5.55 3.78
C LEU A 78 7.42 -6.96 3.35
N THR A 79 8.72 -7.23 3.20
CA THR A 79 9.23 -8.54 2.76
C THR A 79 9.53 -9.48 3.91
N GLU A 80 10.01 -8.97 5.05
CA GLU A 80 10.42 -9.77 6.22
C GLU A 80 9.25 -10.18 7.11
N GLY A 81 8.01 -9.81 6.75
CA GLY A 81 6.82 -10.21 7.49
C GLY A 81 6.65 -9.50 8.84
N MET A 82 7.39 -8.41 9.09
CA MET A 82 7.18 -7.53 10.25
C MET A 82 5.75 -6.96 10.32
N HIS A 83 5.00 -7.02 9.20
CA HIS A 83 3.60 -6.66 9.13
C HIS A 83 2.67 -7.90 9.20
N GLY A 84 2.32 -8.33 10.42
CA GLY A 84 1.11 -9.09 10.73
C GLY A 84 0.77 -10.24 9.76
N ALA A 85 1.71 -11.17 9.56
CA ALA A 85 1.55 -12.41 8.80
C ALA A 85 1.47 -12.31 7.25
N ASN A 86 1.67 -11.13 6.66
CA ASN A 86 1.79 -11.01 5.19
C ASN A 86 3.21 -10.59 4.79
N SER A 87 4.03 -11.55 4.37
CA SER A 87 5.24 -11.25 3.60
C SER A 87 4.86 -11.09 2.13
N TYR A 88 5.25 -9.96 1.55
CA TYR A 88 5.10 -9.72 0.12
C TYR A 88 6.37 -10.13 -0.60
N ALA A 89 6.26 -10.62 -1.84
CA ALA A 89 7.45 -10.88 -2.64
C ALA A 89 8.16 -9.56 -2.94
N THR A 90 9.49 -9.52 -2.83
CA THR A 90 10.32 -8.32 -3.02
C THR A 90 10.02 -7.58 -4.33
N GLN A 91 9.85 -8.34 -5.42
CA GLN A 91 9.55 -7.76 -6.72
C GLN A 91 8.17 -7.09 -6.77
N GLN A 92 7.18 -7.63 -6.06
CA GLN A 92 5.84 -7.05 -5.99
C GLN A 92 5.85 -5.74 -5.19
N VAL A 93 6.65 -5.67 -4.12
CA VAL A 93 6.83 -4.43 -3.34
C VAL A 93 7.51 -3.36 -4.18
N ARG A 94 8.61 -3.70 -4.89
CA ARG A 94 9.29 -2.76 -5.78
C ARG A 94 8.36 -2.22 -6.86
N ASN A 95 7.64 -3.09 -7.56
CA ASN A 95 6.71 -2.68 -8.61
C ASN A 95 5.61 -1.77 -8.06
N ALA A 96 5.09 -2.06 -6.87
CA ALA A 96 4.05 -1.24 -6.24
C ALA A 96 4.57 0.14 -5.78
N LEU A 97 5.82 0.22 -5.31
CA LEU A 97 6.48 1.50 -5.00
C LEU A 97 6.69 2.34 -6.26
N VAL A 98 7.20 1.75 -7.35
CA VAL A 98 7.40 2.44 -8.64
C VAL A 98 6.07 2.96 -9.19
N GLN A 99 5.03 2.12 -9.19
CA GLN A 99 3.69 2.53 -9.63
C GLN A 99 3.11 3.66 -8.78
N ARG A 100 3.46 3.73 -7.50
CA ARG A 100 2.99 4.80 -6.61
C ARG A 100 3.67 6.13 -6.92
N VAL A 101 4.99 6.12 -7.09
CA VAL A 101 5.75 7.32 -7.50
C VAL A 101 5.25 7.82 -8.86
N ALA A 102 5.04 6.92 -9.82
CA ALA A 102 4.55 7.28 -11.16
C ALA A 102 3.11 7.84 -11.16
N ARG A 103 2.27 7.42 -10.21
CA ARG A 103 0.89 7.93 -10.08
C ARG A 103 0.84 9.37 -9.57
N ASP A 104 1.77 9.73 -8.69
CA ASP A 104 1.84 11.05 -8.07
C ASP A 104 2.81 12.00 -8.82
N ALA A 105 3.44 11.53 -9.91
CA ALA A 105 4.23 12.36 -10.80
C ALA A 105 3.30 13.33 -11.58
N PRO A 106 3.69 14.61 -11.75
CA PRO A 106 2.94 15.54 -12.60
C PRO A 106 2.78 14.93 -13.99
N LYS A 107 1.59 15.07 -14.58
CA LYS A 107 1.40 14.63 -15.95
C LYS A 107 2.30 15.50 -16.85
N PRO A 108 2.78 14.96 -17.98
CA PRO A 108 3.69 15.68 -18.87
C PRO A 108 3.14 17.01 -19.45
N ASP A 109 1.88 17.37 -19.15
CA ASP A 109 1.21 18.56 -19.67
C ASP A 109 0.61 19.47 -18.57
N ASP A 110 1.01 19.31 -17.29
CA ASP A 110 0.49 20.12 -16.15
C ASP A 110 1.37 21.36 -15.81
N ASP A 111 2.21 21.85 -16.73
CA ASP A 111 2.98 23.11 -16.63
C ASP A 111 2.34 24.26 -17.44
#